data_AF-A0A967LZM7-F1
#
_entry.id   AF-A0A967LZM7-F1
#
_cell.length_a   1.000
_cell.length_b   1.000
_cell.length_c   1.000
_cell.angle_alpha   90.00
_cell.angle_beta   90.00
_cell.angle_gamma   90.00
#
_symmetry.space_group_name_H-M   'P 1'
#
loop_
_entity.id
_entity.type
_entity.pdbx_description
1 polymer ?
#
loop_
_entity_poly.entity_id
_entity_poly.type
_entity_poly.pdbx_seq_one_letter_code
_entity_poly.pdbx_strand_id
1 'polypeptide(L)'
;MPTSRMPTSRMPTSGKAVLERADLKEANLFGVNLRKANLFGADLRGANLRRADLAEANLEAANFKGAGNLEVEQLCEAKTLYKVQLDQELEKQVMGKCPHLLETPKHETGLGK
;
A
#
# COMPACT_ATOMS: atom_id res chain seq x y z
N MET A 1 -20.52 -2.54 10.21
CA MET A 1 -19.72 -3.77 10.12
C MET A 1 -18.44 -3.50 10.90
N PRO A 2 -18.01 -4.37 11.85
CA PRO A 2 -16.83 -4.07 12.65
C PRO A 2 -15.62 -4.19 11.74
N THR A 3 -14.96 -3.07 11.45
CA THR A 3 -13.59 -3.11 10.96
C THR A 3 -12.74 -3.56 12.14
N SER A 4 -12.63 -4.87 12.35
CA SER A 4 -11.77 -5.42 13.39
C SER A 4 -10.34 -5.00 13.08
N ARG A 5 -9.90 -3.94 13.76
CA ARG A 5 -8.53 -3.42 13.71
C ARG A 5 -7.57 -4.60 13.81
N MET A 6 -6.75 -4.81 12.78
CA MET A 6 -5.95 -6.02 12.71
C MET A 6 -4.82 -5.93 13.74
N PRO A 7 -4.68 -6.90 14.68
CA PRO A 7 -3.57 -6.90 15.62
C PRO A 7 -2.27 -7.21 14.87
N THR A 8 -1.28 -6.32 14.98
CA THR A 8 0.04 -6.45 14.32
C THR A 8 0.78 -7.73 14.70
N SER A 9 0.52 -8.29 15.89
CA SER A 9 1.08 -9.57 16.36
C SER A 9 0.66 -10.79 15.54
N ARG A 10 -0.39 -10.67 14.71
CA ARG A 10 -0.95 -11.78 13.92
C ARG A 10 -0.77 -11.59 12.41
N MET A 11 0.08 -10.64 12.01
CA MET A 11 0.32 -10.41 10.59
C MET A 11 1.11 -11.58 9.99
N PRO A 12 0.72 -12.06 8.81
CA PRO A 12 1.44 -13.12 8.13
C PRO A 12 2.83 -12.60 7.72
N THR A 13 3.89 -13.24 8.22
CA THR A 13 5.28 -12.87 7.93
C THR A 13 5.91 -13.68 6.79
N SER A 14 5.18 -14.66 6.22
CA SER A 14 5.75 -15.63 5.26
C SER A 14 4.82 -16.01 4.09
N GLY A 15 3.86 -15.16 3.72
CA GLY A 15 2.97 -15.43 2.59
C GLY A 15 2.24 -14.19 2.10
N LYS A 16 1.61 -14.30 0.92
CA LYS A 16 0.78 -13.25 0.32
C LYS A 16 -0.28 -12.78 1.33
N ALA A 17 -0.06 -11.62 1.97
CA ALA A 17 -0.96 -11.12 3.00
C ALA A 17 -2.27 -10.64 2.35
N VAL A 18 -3.42 -11.10 2.84
CA VAL A 18 -4.73 -10.62 2.41
C VAL A 18 -5.23 -9.64 3.45
N LEU A 19 -5.07 -8.35 3.16
CA LEU A 19 -5.36 -7.20 4.03
C LEU A 19 -6.34 -6.24 3.33
N GLU A 20 -7.14 -6.77 2.42
CA GLU A 20 -8.14 -6.02 1.68
C GLU A 20 -9.12 -5.35 2.66
N ARG A 21 -9.24 -4.03 2.55
CA ARG A 21 -10.11 -3.19 3.38
C ARG A 21 -9.87 -3.39 4.88
N ALA A 22 -8.68 -3.83 5.25
CA ALA A 22 -8.28 -3.98 6.64
C ALA A 22 -8.12 -2.60 7.30
N ASP A 23 -8.52 -2.52 8.56
CA ASP A 23 -8.24 -1.36 9.40
C ASP A 23 -6.88 -1.53 10.07
N LEU A 24 -5.90 -0.82 9.52
CA LEU A 24 -4.51 -0.76 9.94
C LEU A 24 -4.15 0.64 10.45
N LYS A 25 -5.15 1.41 10.89
CA LYS A 25 -4.93 2.76 11.41
C LYS A 25 -3.98 2.71 12.60
N GLU A 26 -2.94 3.53 12.54
CA GLU A 26 -1.88 3.61 13.56
C GLU A 26 -1.20 2.26 13.84
N ALA A 27 -1.23 1.32 12.88
CA ALA A 27 -0.56 0.04 13.01
C ALA A 27 0.96 0.22 12.93
N ASN A 28 1.70 -0.49 13.78
CA ASN A 28 3.15 -0.57 13.67
C ASN A 28 3.52 -1.68 12.66
N LEU A 29 3.85 -1.27 11.43
CA LEU A 29 4.27 -2.14 10.32
C LEU A 29 5.78 -2.07 10.08
N PHE A 30 6.54 -1.62 11.08
CA PHE A 30 7.99 -1.48 10.97
C PHE A 30 8.66 -2.79 10.56
N GLY A 31 9.34 -2.80 9.42
CA GLY A 31 10.06 -3.99 8.93
C GLY A 31 9.17 -5.17 8.52
N VAL A 32 7.85 -4.98 8.40
CA VAL A 32 6.94 -6.05 8.02
C VAL A 32 7.11 -6.38 6.53
N ASN A 33 7.14 -7.67 6.21
CA ASN A 33 7.11 -8.14 4.82
C ASN A 33 5.68 -8.14 4.30
N LEU A 34 5.34 -7.13 3.48
CA LEU A 34 4.06 -6.98 2.79
C LEU A 34 4.23 -7.23 1.28
N ARG A 35 5.30 -7.91 0.88
CA ARG A 35 5.57 -8.22 -0.52
C ARG A 35 4.40 -9.02 -1.12
N LYS A 36 3.89 -8.58 -2.26
CA LYS A 36 2.70 -9.13 -2.95
C LYS A 36 1.41 -9.10 -2.13
N ALA A 37 1.36 -8.37 -1.02
CA ALA A 37 0.15 -8.26 -0.20
C ALA A 37 -0.99 -7.61 -0.99
N ASN A 38 -2.22 -8.03 -0.71
CA ASN A 38 -3.42 -7.34 -1.18
C ASN A 38 -3.89 -6.37 -0.09
N LEU A 39 -3.62 -5.08 -0.27
CA LEU A 39 -4.03 -3.97 0.61
C LEU A 39 -5.12 -3.13 -0.05
N PHE A 40 -5.85 -3.69 -1.02
CA PHE A 40 -6.92 -2.98 -1.72
C PHE A 40 -7.89 -2.32 -0.73
N GLY A 41 -8.03 -1.01 -0.80
CA GLY A 41 -8.92 -0.25 0.08
C GLY A 41 -8.57 -0.28 1.58
N ALA A 42 -7.36 -0.72 1.96
CA ALA A 42 -6.94 -0.76 3.37
C ALA A 42 -6.77 0.66 3.95
N ASP A 43 -7.07 0.81 5.23
CA ASP A 43 -6.88 2.08 5.96
C ASP A 43 -5.58 2.04 6.76
N LEU A 44 -4.55 2.73 6.27
CA LEU A 44 -3.20 2.80 6.83
C LEU A 44 -2.92 4.18 7.44
N ARG A 45 -3.95 4.97 7.74
CA ARG A 45 -3.76 6.31 8.30
C ARG A 45 -2.96 6.26 9.60
N GLY A 46 -1.88 7.03 9.69
CA GLY A 46 -1.01 7.02 10.87
C GLY A 46 -0.16 5.75 11.05
N ALA A 47 -0.21 4.77 10.13
CA ALA A 47 0.59 3.56 10.25
C ALA A 47 2.10 3.87 10.08
N ASN A 48 2.94 3.14 10.82
CA ASN A 48 4.39 3.21 10.68
C ASN A 48 4.87 2.14 9.69
N LEU A 49 5.16 2.55 8.46
CA LEU A 49 5.60 1.66 7.37
C LEU A 49 7.11 1.67 7.15
N ARG A 50 7.88 2.26 8.07
CA ARG A 50 9.33 2.37 7.93
C ARG A 50 9.96 0.98 7.77
N ARG A 51 10.78 0.80 6.73
CA ARG A 51 11.41 -0.48 6.35
C ARG A 51 10.43 -1.62 5.99
N ALA A 52 9.15 -1.35 5.80
CA ALA A 52 8.22 -2.36 5.30
C ALA A 52 8.52 -2.68 3.82
N ASP A 53 8.47 -3.95 3.45
CA ASP A 53 8.60 -4.36 2.04
C ASP A 53 7.22 -4.33 1.39
N LEU A 54 6.97 -3.37 0.50
CA LEU A 54 5.72 -3.21 -0.25
C LEU A 54 5.87 -3.67 -1.71
N ALA A 55 6.96 -4.37 -2.06
CA ALA A 55 7.22 -4.77 -3.43
C ALA A 55 6.07 -5.62 -3.98
N GLU A 56 5.59 -5.27 -5.17
CA GLU A 56 4.47 -5.94 -5.85
C GLU A 56 3.15 -5.94 -5.05
N ALA A 57 3.01 -5.14 -3.98
CA ALA A 57 1.79 -5.05 -3.20
C ALA A 57 0.69 -4.29 -3.96
N ASN A 58 -0.56 -4.73 -3.82
CA ASN A 58 -1.71 -4.02 -4.37
C ASN A 58 -2.18 -2.95 -3.39
N LEU A 59 -1.87 -1.67 -3.65
CA LEU A 59 -2.25 -0.52 -2.84
C LEU A 59 -3.41 0.27 -3.43
N GLU A 60 -4.12 -0.29 -4.40
CA GLU A 60 -5.25 0.37 -5.04
C GLU A 60 -6.30 0.80 -3.99
N ALA A 61 -6.74 2.05 -4.08
CA ALA A 61 -7.70 2.67 -3.17
C ALA A 61 -7.30 2.68 -1.67
N ALA A 62 -6.07 2.32 -1.32
CA ALA A 62 -5.59 2.34 0.06
C ALA A 62 -5.41 3.78 0.57
N ASN A 63 -5.53 3.97 1.89
CA ASN A 63 -5.43 5.28 2.53
C ASN A 63 -4.19 5.41 3.39
N PHE A 64 -3.22 6.20 2.93
CA PHE A 64 -1.96 6.48 3.61
C PHE A 64 -1.91 7.88 4.22
N LYS A 65 -3.03 8.59 4.33
CA LYS A 65 -3.04 9.94 4.93
C LYS A 65 -2.50 9.91 6.36
N GLY A 66 -1.51 10.73 6.64
CA GLY A 66 -0.81 10.79 7.91
C GLY A 66 0.06 9.56 8.21
N ALA A 67 0.30 8.66 7.25
CA ALA A 67 1.26 7.57 7.42
C ALA A 67 2.66 8.18 7.59
N GLY A 68 3.20 8.04 8.80
CA GLY A 68 4.51 8.57 9.15
C GLY A 68 5.62 7.68 8.62
N ASN A 69 6.75 8.29 8.24
CA ASN A 69 7.98 7.59 7.89
C ASN A 69 7.86 6.62 6.70
N LEU A 70 6.95 6.92 5.76
CA LEU A 70 6.82 6.24 4.48
C LEU A 70 7.81 6.83 3.48
N GLU A 71 8.63 5.98 2.87
CA GLU A 71 9.55 6.38 1.81
C GLU A 71 8.87 6.18 0.44
N VAL A 72 9.05 7.15 -0.46
CA VAL A 72 8.45 7.09 -1.81
C VAL A 72 8.97 5.88 -2.59
N GLU A 73 10.20 5.45 -2.32
CA GLU A 73 10.76 4.22 -2.89
C GLU A 73 9.88 3.00 -2.61
N GLN A 74 9.38 2.86 -1.38
CA GLN A 74 8.52 1.73 -1.01
C GLN A 74 7.19 1.75 -1.79
N LEU A 75 6.64 2.94 -2.07
CA LEU A 75 5.44 3.10 -2.90
C LEU A 75 5.73 2.82 -4.38
N CYS A 76 6.91 3.21 -4.86
CA CYS A 76 7.39 2.94 -6.22
C CYS A 76 7.57 1.46 -6.53
N GLU A 77 7.82 0.64 -5.51
CA GLU A 77 7.93 -0.82 -5.67
C GLU A 77 6.55 -1.52 -5.66
N ALA A 78 5.47 -0.80 -5.34
CA ALA A 78 4.13 -1.35 -5.31
C ALA A 78 3.64 -1.73 -6.71
N LYS A 79 2.70 -2.69 -6.78
CA LYS A 79 2.10 -3.12 -8.04
C LYS A 79 1.26 -2.01 -8.69
N THR A 80 0.54 -1.25 -7.86
CA THR A 80 -0.29 -0.12 -8.31
C THR A 80 -0.58 0.81 -7.15
N LEU A 81 -0.67 2.10 -7.44
CA LEU A 81 -1.09 3.17 -6.55
C LEU A 81 -2.40 3.82 -7.04
N TYR A 82 -3.15 3.12 -7.90
CA TYR A 82 -4.37 3.67 -8.49
C TYR A 82 -5.37 4.06 -7.40
N LYS A 83 -5.88 5.29 -7.46
CA LYS A 83 -6.80 5.86 -6.45
C LYS A 83 -6.28 5.84 -5.00
N VAL A 84 -4.97 5.69 -4.79
CA VAL A 84 -4.40 5.75 -3.44
C VAL A 84 -4.67 7.14 -2.85
N GLN A 85 -4.94 7.22 -1.55
CA GLN A 85 -5.12 8.49 -0.84
C GLN A 85 -3.84 8.82 -0.09
N LEU A 86 -3.15 9.87 -0.52
CA LEU A 86 -1.91 10.36 0.08
C LEU A 86 -2.12 11.79 0.62
N ASP A 87 -1.15 12.29 1.37
CA ASP A 87 -1.06 13.73 1.67
C ASP A 87 -0.46 14.49 0.48
N GLN A 88 -0.77 15.78 0.38
CA GLN A 88 -0.40 16.63 -0.76
C GLN A 88 1.11 16.61 -1.08
N GLU A 89 1.97 16.51 -0.07
CA GLU A 89 3.43 16.44 -0.25
C GLU A 89 3.87 15.09 -0.83
N LEU A 90 3.30 14.00 -0.32
CA LEU A 90 3.69 12.65 -0.74
C LEU A 90 3.15 12.34 -2.13
N GLU A 91 1.96 12.85 -2.46
CA GLU A 91 1.36 12.75 -3.80
C GLU A 91 2.25 13.43 -4.86
N LYS A 92 2.81 14.61 -4.57
CA LYS A 92 3.79 15.28 -5.45
C LYS A 92 5.06 14.45 -5.65
N GLN A 93 5.58 13.85 -4.58
CA GLN A 93 6.79 13.04 -4.66
C GLN A 93 6.56 11.75 -5.48
N VAL A 94 5.43 11.08 -5.27
CA VAL A 94 5.04 9.90 -6.06
C VAL A 94 4.85 10.27 -7.52
N MET A 95 4.22 11.41 -7.81
CA MET A 95 4.05 11.91 -9.18
C MET A 95 5.39 12.22 -9.87
N GLY A 96 6.41 12.65 -9.10
CA GLY A 96 7.75 12.89 -9.63
C GLY A 96 8.56 11.62 -9.88
N LYS A 97 8.44 10.59 -9.02
CA LYS A 97 9.21 9.34 -9.13
C LYS A 97 8.52 8.26 -9.95
N CYS A 98 7.26 7.95 -9.64
CA CYS A 98 6.52 6.82 -10.19
C CYS A 98 5.09 7.19 -10.60
N PRO A 99 4.90 8.18 -11.50
CA PRO A 99 3.58 8.61 -11.94
C PRO A 99 2.80 7.49 -12.62
N HIS A 100 3.50 6.56 -13.30
CA HIS A 100 2.92 5.43 -14.01
C HIS A 100 2.12 4.47 -13.10
N LEU A 101 2.37 4.46 -11.78
CA LEU A 101 1.63 3.63 -10.83
C LEU A 101 0.28 4.23 -10.42
N LEU A 102 0.11 5.55 -10.57
CA LEU A 102 -1.13 6.26 -10.29
C LEU A 102 -2.12 6.17 -11.46
N GLU A 103 -1.62 5.84 -12.65
CA GLU A 103 -2.45 5.58 -13.82
C GLU A 103 -3.30 4.32 -13.62
N THR A 104 -4.39 4.22 -14.38
CA THR A 104 -5.20 3.01 -14.38
C THR A 104 -4.29 1.81 -14.65
N PRO A 105 -4.30 0.77 -13.79
CA PRO A 105 -3.49 -0.41 -14.04
C PRO A 105 -3.88 -0.91 -15.41
N LYS A 106 -2.93 -0.90 -16.34
CA LYS A 106 -3.14 -1.49 -17.66
C LYS A 106 -3.39 -2.96 -17.39
N HIS A 107 -4.66 -3.35 -17.33
CA HIS A 107 -5.04 -4.71 -17.65
C HIS A 107 -4.37 -4.93 -18.99
N GLU A 108 -3.41 -5.85 -19.07
CA GLU A 108 -3.00 -6.39 -20.36
C GLU A 108 -4.26 -7.01 -20.98
N THR A 109 -5.07 -6.18 -21.65
CA THR A 109 -5.83 -6.64 -22.80
C THR A 109 -4.75 -7.08 -23.75
N GLY A 110 -4.60 -8.40 -23.83
CA GLY A 110 -3.47 -9.05 -24.43
C GLY A 110 -3.04 -8.38 -25.74
N LEU A 111 -1.73 -8.27 -25.89
CA LEU A 111 -1.13 -8.28 -27.20
C LEU A 111 -1.57 -9.60 -27.87
N GLY A 112 -2.62 -9.50 -28.69
CA GLY A 112 -3.28 -10.63 -29.33
C GLY A 112 -3.22 -10.53 -30.85
N LYS A 113 -1.99 -10.41 -31.39
CA LYS A 113 -1.58 -10.46 -32.80
C LYS A 113 -1.93 -9.26 -33.68
#